data_AF-A0AAP0WM54-F1
#
_entry.id   AF-A0AAP0WM54-F1
#
_cell.length_a   1.000
_cell.length_b   1.000
_cell.length_c   1.000
_cell.angle_alpha   90.00
_cell.angle_beta   90.00
_cell.angle_gamma   90.00
#
_symmetry.space_group_name_H-M   'P 1'
#
loop_
_entity.id
_entity.type
_entity.pdbx_description
1 polymer ?
#
loop_
_entity_poly.entity_id
_entity_poly.type
_entity_poly.pdbx_seq_one_letter_code
_entity_poly.pdbx_strand_id
1 'polypeptide(L)'
;MSHIKINVDGAAKGNPGTTLGKIDWAVVINTHLKSFSASTIKHKKAGERERVKKFCLKASILLIVIFLVTNCLGVEAQVCPPSSKIRGKKPPPGQCNKENDSDCCVQGKLYPTYTCSPSVSNQTKTHLTINSFEKGGDGGGPSECDNQYHSDNTPIVALSNGWFNKKGRCLNNITISVNGQSVVAMVVDECDSTMGCDEDHDYQPLCDHDIVDASKAVWKPWVCLMTTGVG
;
A
#
# COMPACT_ATOMS: atom_id res chain seq x y z
N MET A 1 19.87 10.54 5.11
CA MET A 1 18.76 10.53 4.12
C MET A 1 18.21 9.12 4.06
N SER A 2 16.95 8.93 4.44
CA SER A 2 16.24 7.66 4.31
C SER A 2 15.96 7.41 2.83
N HIS A 3 16.72 6.51 2.20
CA HIS A 3 16.44 6.10 0.82
C HIS A 3 15.16 5.29 0.79
N ILE A 4 14.12 5.88 0.23
CA ILE A 4 12.85 5.19 0.05
C ILE A 4 12.94 4.44 -1.26
N LYS A 5 12.93 3.12 -1.14
CA LYS A 5 12.76 2.21 -2.25
C LYS A 5 11.30 1.81 -2.26
N ILE A 6 10.62 2.34 -3.27
CA ILE A 6 9.22 2.06 -3.53
C ILE A 6 9.17 0.89 -4.48
N ASN A 7 8.44 -0.17 -4.12
CA ASN A 7 8.22 -1.31 -4.99
C ASN A 7 6.75 -1.32 -5.40
N VAL A 8 6.47 -1.08 -6.67
CA VAL A 8 5.11 -1.07 -7.21
C VAL A 8 4.82 -2.50 -7.67
N ASP A 9 3.89 -3.19 -7.03
CA ASP A 9 3.37 -4.45 -7.54
C ASP A 9 2.59 -4.10 -8.83
N GLY A 10 2.94 -4.74 -9.95
CA GLY A 10 2.52 -4.37 -11.32
C GLY A 10 1.03 -4.57 -11.65
N ALA A 11 0.14 -3.91 -10.92
CA ALA A 11 -1.27 -3.80 -11.28
C ALA A 11 -1.62 -2.32 -11.49
N ALA A 12 -1.69 -1.89 -12.76
CA ALA A 12 -2.53 -0.76 -13.12
C ALA A 12 -3.95 -1.07 -12.61
N LYS A 13 -4.55 -0.20 -11.78
CA LYS A 13 -5.87 -0.45 -11.17
C LYS A 13 -6.94 -0.52 -12.26
N GLY A 14 -7.30 -1.73 -12.66
CA GLY A 14 -8.62 -2.09 -13.16
C GLY A 14 -9.43 -2.77 -12.06
N ASN A 15 -10.56 -2.16 -11.69
CA ASN A 15 -11.72 -2.62 -10.89
C ASN A 15 -11.49 -3.69 -9.77
N PRO A 16 -11.75 -3.38 -8.48
CA PRO A 16 -11.56 -4.34 -7.39
C PRO A 16 -12.75 -5.29 -7.27
N GLY A 17 -12.53 -6.56 -7.62
CA GLY A 17 -13.59 -7.56 -7.61
C GLY A 17 -13.12 -8.98 -7.37
N THR A 18 -12.30 -9.25 -6.36
CA THR A 18 -12.09 -10.62 -5.87
C THR A 18 -11.83 -10.66 -4.37
N THR A 19 -12.81 -11.14 -3.62
CA THR A 19 -12.72 -11.55 -2.22
C THR A 19 -11.81 -12.78 -2.10
N LEU A 20 -10.67 -12.64 -1.43
CA LEU A 20 -9.86 -13.79 -1.01
C LEU A 20 -10.64 -14.59 0.05
N GLY A 21 -10.76 -15.90 -0.19
CA GLY A 21 -11.46 -16.85 0.66
C GLY A 21 -10.91 -16.87 2.08
N LYS A 22 -11.81 -16.79 3.05
CA LYS A 22 -11.53 -17.03 4.47
C LYS A 22 -11.08 -18.49 4.64
N ILE A 23 -9.87 -18.67 5.16
CA ILE A 23 -9.44 -19.97 5.69
C ILE A 23 -10.16 -20.17 7.03
N ASP A 24 -11.02 -21.18 7.10
CA ASP A 24 -11.71 -21.57 8.32
C ASP A 24 -10.78 -22.43 9.21
N TRP A 25 -10.15 -21.77 10.18
CA TRP A 25 -9.23 -22.40 11.14
C TRP A 25 -9.89 -23.49 12.00
N ALA A 26 -11.23 -23.55 12.08
CA ALA A 26 -11.93 -24.61 12.80
C ALA A 26 -11.72 -25.98 12.13
N VAL A 27 -11.55 -26.03 10.80
CA VAL A 27 -11.34 -27.27 10.05
C VAL A 27 -9.91 -27.81 10.26
N VAL A 28 -8.91 -26.93 10.37
CA VAL A 28 -7.51 -27.33 10.56
C VAL A 28 -7.29 -27.94 11.95
N ILE A 29 -7.89 -27.34 12.98
CA ILE A 29 -7.77 -27.83 14.37
C ILE A 29 -8.48 -29.19 14.54
N ASN A 30 -9.66 -29.36 13.95
CA ASN A 30 -10.45 -30.59 14.13
C ASN A 30 -9.83 -31.80 13.39
N THR A 31 -9.05 -31.56 12.33
CA THR A 31 -8.35 -32.62 11.59
C THR A 31 -7.16 -33.18 12.38
N HIS A 32 -6.50 -32.37 13.22
CA HIS A 32 -5.39 -32.82 14.07
C HIS A 32 -5.84 -33.53 15.36
N LEU A 33 -7.03 -33.23 15.89
CA LEU A 33 -7.54 -33.88 17.11
C LEU A 33 -8.06 -35.31 16.88
N LYS A 34 -8.39 -35.69 15.64
CA LYS A 34 -8.85 -37.07 15.32
C LYS A 34 -7.72 -38.10 15.17
N SER A 35 -6.45 -37.69 15.16
CA SER A 35 -5.32 -38.63 15.06
C SER A 35 -4.83 -39.19 16.39
N PHE A 36 -5.37 -38.73 17.54
CA PHE A 36 -5.08 -39.30 18.86
C PHE A 36 -6.26 -40.15 19.34
N SER A 37 -6.65 -41.16 18.54
CA SER A 37 -7.49 -42.25 19.03
C SER A 37 -6.65 -43.20 19.89
N ALA A 38 -7.17 -43.49 21.07
CA ALA A 38 -6.54 -44.24 22.14
C ALA A 38 -5.97 -45.59 21.67
N SER A 39 -4.64 -45.72 21.71
CA SER A 39 -3.96 -47.01 21.63
C SER A 39 -3.67 -47.52 23.04
N THR A 40 -4.23 -48.69 23.33
CA THR A 40 -4.23 -49.46 24.59
C THR A 40 -2.89 -49.45 25.34
N ILE A 41 -2.93 -49.01 26.59
CA ILE A 41 -1.83 -49.10 27.56
C ILE A 41 -1.62 -50.57 27.92
N LYS A 42 -0.61 -51.23 27.34
CA LYS A 42 -0.01 -52.44 27.90
C LYS A 42 1.13 -52.03 28.84
N HIS A 43 1.13 -52.60 30.05
CA HIS A 43 2.07 -52.33 31.15
C HIS A 43 3.52 -52.14 30.68
N LYS A 44 4.05 -50.91 30.80
CA LYS A 44 5.45 -50.57 30.53
C LYS A 44 6.20 -50.23 31.83
N LYS A 45 7.42 -50.75 31.94
CA LYS A 45 8.32 -50.68 33.12
C LYS A 45 8.50 -49.23 33.59
N ALA A 46 8.61 -49.03 34.91
CA ALA A 46 8.63 -47.73 35.58
C ALA A 46 9.65 -46.71 35.01
N GLY A 47 10.78 -47.16 34.43
CA GLY A 47 11.77 -46.29 33.80
C GLY A 47 11.32 -45.64 32.47
N GLU A 48 10.37 -46.24 31.76
CA GLU A 48 9.86 -45.72 30.49
C GLU A 48 8.79 -44.64 30.71
N ARG A 49 8.04 -44.75 31.81
CA ARG A 49 7.05 -43.75 32.25
C ARG A 49 7.70 -42.42 32.61
N GLU A 50 8.83 -42.45 33.31
CA GLU A 50 9.61 -41.23 33.62
C GLU A 50 10.22 -40.59 32.37
N ARG A 51 10.63 -41.38 31.39
CA ARG A 51 11.16 -40.88 30.11
C ARG A 51 10.07 -40.19 29.28
N VAL A 52 8.86 -40.75 29.24
CA VAL A 52 7.69 -40.15 28.58
C VAL A 52 7.26 -38.85 29.29
N LYS A 53 7.22 -38.81 30.62
CA LYS A 53 6.92 -37.58 31.37
C LYS A 53 7.92 -36.47 31.09
N LYS A 54 9.23 -36.78 31.08
CA LYS A 54 10.28 -35.80 30.74
C LYS A 54 10.17 -35.32 29.29
N PHE A 55 9.76 -36.20 28.37
CA PHE A 55 9.54 -35.84 26.98
C PHE A 55 8.31 -34.93 26.82
N CYS A 56 7.18 -35.26 27.45
CA CYS A 56 5.98 -34.44 27.44
C CYS A 56 6.21 -33.08 28.12
N LEU A 57 6.95 -33.03 29.23
CA LEU A 57 7.28 -31.78 29.91
C LEU A 57 8.15 -30.87 29.02
N LYS A 58 9.16 -31.43 28.35
CA LYS A 58 9.99 -30.68 27.40
C LYS A 58 9.19 -30.20 26.18
N ALA A 59 8.28 -31.02 25.67
CA ALA A 59 7.39 -30.65 24.58
C ALA A 59 6.40 -29.55 24.99
N SER A 60 5.80 -29.64 26.19
CA SER A 60 4.95 -28.58 26.74
C SER A 60 5.72 -27.28 26.93
N ILE A 61 6.93 -27.32 27.48
CA ILE A 61 7.76 -26.13 27.64
C ILE A 61 8.10 -25.51 26.28
N LEU A 62 8.47 -26.33 25.29
CA LEU A 62 8.76 -25.85 23.93
C LEU A 62 7.53 -25.19 23.28
N LEU A 63 6.34 -25.77 23.44
CA LEU A 63 5.09 -25.19 22.94
C LEU A 63 4.73 -23.87 23.62
N ILE A 64 4.95 -23.77 24.94
CA ILE A 64 4.74 -22.52 25.69
C ILE A 64 5.72 -21.45 25.21
N VAL A 65 7.00 -21.79 24.99
CA VAL A 65 8.01 -20.85 24.47
C VAL A 65 7.62 -20.38 23.06
N ILE A 66 7.21 -21.28 22.16
CA ILE A 66 6.73 -20.90 20.83
C ILE A 66 5.52 -19.96 20.94
N PHE A 67 4.55 -20.28 21.80
CA PHE A 67 3.36 -19.46 22.00
C PHE A 67 3.71 -18.06 22.53
N LEU A 68 4.61 -17.97 23.52
CA LEU A 68 5.09 -16.68 24.04
C LEU A 68 5.85 -15.88 22.98
N VAL A 69 6.72 -16.52 22.18
CA VAL A 69 7.43 -15.87 21.07
C VAL A 69 6.44 -15.37 20.00
N THR A 70 5.40 -16.13 19.65
CA THR A 70 4.37 -15.68 18.69
C THR A 70 3.53 -14.52 19.21
N ASN A 71 3.29 -14.43 20.53
CA ASN A 71 2.59 -13.28 21.13
C ASN A 71 3.52 -12.06 21.31
N CYS A 72 4.83 -12.26 21.45
CA CYS A 72 5.82 -11.17 21.44
C CYS A 72 6.06 -10.60 20.03
N LEU A 73 5.85 -11.40 18.98
CA LEU A 73 5.86 -10.97 17.59
C LEU A 73 4.49 -10.40 17.20
N GLY A 74 3.99 -9.42 17.95
CA GLY A 74 2.94 -8.54 17.46
C GLY A 74 3.50 -7.80 16.26
N VAL A 75 3.18 -8.25 15.04
CA VAL A 75 3.35 -7.40 13.87
C VAL A 75 2.30 -6.32 14.02
N GLU A 76 2.71 -5.19 14.59
CA GLU A 76 1.96 -3.95 14.50
C GLU A 76 1.93 -3.60 13.02
N ALA A 77 0.93 -4.12 12.29
CA ALA A 77 0.63 -3.60 10.98
C ALA A 77 0.39 -2.11 11.22
N GLN A 78 1.28 -1.25 10.73
CA GLN A 78 1.09 0.19 10.79
C GLN A 78 -0.08 0.54 9.86
N VAL A 79 -1.29 0.40 10.41
CA VAL A 79 -2.55 0.72 9.75
C VAL A 79 -2.67 2.24 9.77
N CYS A 80 -2.85 2.85 8.60
CA CYS A 80 -3.25 4.24 8.47
C CYS A 80 -4.78 4.29 8.31
N PRO A 81 -5.55 4.54 9.40
CA PRO A 81 -7.00 4.64 9.29
C PRO A 81 -7.41 5.96 8.62
N PRO A 82 -8.58 6.00 7.96
CA PRO A 82 -9.13 7.25 7.45
C PRO A 82 -9.42 8.23 8.59
N SER A 83 -9.11 9.50 8.36
CA SER A 83 -9.25 10.58 9.34
C SER A 83 -10.68 11.15 9.37
N SER A 84 -11.29 11.33 8.20
CA SER A 84 -12.63 11.94 8.03
C SER A 84 -13.22 11.54 6.68
N LYS A 85 -14.28 12.23 6.23
CA LYS A 85 -14.87 12.11 4.91
C LYS A 85 -15.28 13.48 4.37
N ILE A 86 -15.08 13.72 3.08
CA ILE A 86 -15.65 14.85 2.37
C ILE A 86 -16.81 14.40 1.48
N ARG A 87 -17.73 15.33 1.20
CA ARG A 87 -18.87 15.08 0.29
C ARG A 87 -18.53 15.65 -1.08
N GLY A 88 -18.55 14.79 -2.09
CA GLY A 88 -18.31 15.18 -3.48
C GLY A 88 -19.32 16.21 -3.98
N LYS A 89 -18.80 17.19 -4.72
CA LYS A 89 -19.57 18.19 -5.45
C LYS A 89 -19.53 17.85 -6.93
N LYS A 90 -20.62 18.14 -7.64
CA LYS A 90 -20.64 18.02 -9.10
C LYS A 90 -19.79 19.14 -9.71
N PRO A 91 -18.82 18.86 -10.59
CA PRO A 91 -18.10 19.91 -11.29
C PRO A 91 -19.04 20.75 -12.16
N PRO A 92 -18.83 22.06 -12.24
CA PRO A 92 -19.39 22.88 -13.32
C PRO A 92 -18.92 22.38 -14.70
N PRO A 93 -19.66 22.67 -15.78
CA PRO A 93 -19.27 22.25 -17.12
C PRO A 93 -17.86 22.75 -17.49
N GLY A 94 -16.98 21.82 -17.87
CA GLY A 94 -15.61 22.10 -18.32
C GLY A 94 -14.58 22.33 -17.21
N GLN A 95 -14.95 22.20 -15.93
CA GLN A 95 -14.03 22.46 -14.80
C GLN A 95 -13.43 21.21 -14.17
N CYS A 96 -13.64 20.03 -14.75
CA CYS A 96 -12.95 18.81 -14.33
C CYS A 96 -12.14 18.27 -15.51
N ASN A 97 -10.82 18.28 -15.35
CA ASN A 97 -9.90 17.67 -16.29
C ASN A 97 -9.99 16.14 -16.18
N LYS A 98 -10.05 15.47 -17.33
CA LYS A 98 -10.12 14.00 -17.45
C LYS A 98 -8.94 13.42 -18.22
N GLU A 99 -7.90 14.21 -18.42
CA GLU A 99 -6.62 13.70 -18.91
C GLU A 99 -6.09 12.59 -17.99
N ASN A 100 -5.26 11.71 -18.56
CA ASN A 100 -4.71 10.53 -17.89
C ASN A 100 -5.74 9.64 -17.17
N ASP A 101 -6.98 9.59 -17.70
CA ASP A 101 -8.11 8.82 -17.13
C ASP A 101 -8.54 9.30 -15.73
N SER A 102 -8.30 10.57 -15.42
CA SER A 102 -8.71 11.20 -14.16
C SER A 102 -10.24 11.23 -14.01
N ASP A 103 -10.69 10.84 -12.81
CA ASP A 103 -12.10 10.80 -12.42
C ASP A 103 -12.59 12.18 -11.94
N CYS A 104 -13.89 12.43 -12.08
CA CYS A 104 -14.52 13.60 -11.47
C CYS A 104 -15.34 13.22 -10.23
N CYS A 105 -15.42 14.13 -9.27
CA CYS A 105 -16.25 13.91 -8.10
C CYS A 105 -17.74 13.76 -8.43
N VAL A 106 -18.37 12.83 -7.72
CA VAL A 106 -19.79 12.53 -7.84
C VAL A 106 -20.56 13.24 -6.74
N GLN A 107 -21.62 13.94 -7.12
CA GLN A 107 -22.46 14.68 -6.18
C GLN A 107 -22.99 13.77 -5.06
N GLY A 108 -22.72 14.15 -3.82
CA GLY A 108 -23.22 13.44 -2.65
C GLY A 108 -22.45 12.16 -2.27
N LYS A 109 -21.52 11.67 -3.11
CA LYS A 109 -20.63 10.56 -2.75
C LYS A 109 -19.69 10.99 -1.63
N LEU A 110 -19.47 10.11 -0.65
CA LEU A 110 -18.54 10.36 0.44
C LEU A 110 -17.16 9.76 0.10
N TYR A 111 -16.12 10.58 0.18
CA TYR A 111 -14.73 10.20 -0.07
C TYR A 111 -13.97 10.23 1.27
N PRO A 112 -13.31 9.15 1.68
CA PRO A 112 -12.53 9.11 2.92
C PRO A 112 -11.26 9.95 2.80
N THR A 113 -10.93 10.73 3.82
CA THR A 113 -9.69 11.53 3.86
C THR A 113 -8.64 10.84 4.71
N TYR A 114 -7.37 11.13 4.46
CA TYR A 114 -6.23 10.57 5.19
C TYR A 114 -5.20 11.65 5.49
N THR A 115 -4.77 11.72 6.75
CA THR A 115 -3.63 12.56 7.20
C THR A 115 -2.35 11.76 7.39
N CYS A 116 -2.39 10.45 7.14
CA CYS A 116 -1.27 9.53 7.23
C CYS A 116 -1.09 8.77 5.92
N SER A 117 0.01 8.04 5.83
CA SER A 117 0.29 7.05 4.78
C SER A 117 0.81 5.78 5.44
N PRO A 118 0.79 4.62 4.76
CA PRO A 118 1.42 3.41 5.26
C PRO A 118 2.89 3.66 5.58
N SER A 119 3.45 2.86 6.47
CA SER A 119 4.81 3.14 6.92
C SER A 119 5.88 2.83 5.88
N VAL A 120 6.93 3.63 5.94
CA VAL A 120 8.03 3.55 4.98
C VAL A 120 9.03 2.50 5.42
N SER A 121 9.35 1.58 4.51
CA SER A 121 10.35 0.52 4.70
C SER A 121 11.30 0.48 3.49
N ASN A 122 12.26 -0.44 3.51
CA ASN A 122 13.15 -0.68 2.36
C ASN A 122 12.41 -1.23 1.12
N GLN A 123 11.15 -1.63 1.26
CA GLN A 123 10.30 -2.15 0.18
C GLN A 123 8.86 -1.68 0.41
N THR A 124 8.64 -0.36 0.43
CA THR A 124 7.28 0.18 0.57
C THR A 124 6.47 -0.18 -0.66
N LYS A 125 5.38 -0.92 -0.45
CA LYS A 125 4.37 -1.19 -1.48
C LYS A 125 3.47 0.03 -1.64
N THR A 126 3.15 0.36 -2.89
CA THR A 126 2.35 1.54 -3.25
C THR A 126 1.64 1.29 -4.58
N HIS A 127 0.73 2.19 -4.92
CA HIS A 127 0.23 2.34 -6.28
C HIS A 127 0.91 3.53 -6.97
N LEU A 128 1.42 3.28 -8.17
CA LEU A 128 1.92 4.33 -9.04
C LEU A 128 0.76 4.80 -9.93
N THR A 129 0.53 6.11 -9.98
CA THR A 129 -0.42 6.75 -10.90
C THR A 129 0.33 7.67 -11.86
N ILE A 130 -0.36 8.12 -12.91
CA ILE A 130 0.20 9.03 -13.90
C ILE A 130 -0.43 10.41 -13.70
N ASN A 131 0.41 11.44 -13.70
CA ASN A 131 -0.01 12.83 -13.57
C ASN A 131 0.84 13.73 -14.46
N SER A 132 0.22 14.77 -14.99
CA SER A 132 0.92 15.85 -15.67
C SER A 132 1.24 16.97 -14.69
N PHE A 133 2.51 17.36 -14.65
CA PHE A 133 2.98 18.50 -13.85
C PHE A 133 3.15 19.77 -14.71
N GLU A 134 2.72 19.70 -15.97
CA GLU A 134 2.77 20.83 -16.89
C GLU A 134 1.62 21.80 -16.64
N LYS A 135 1.81 23.05 -17.06
CA LYS A 135 0.77 24.05 -16.98
C LYS A 135 -0.42 23.64 -17.85
N GLY A 136 -1.58 23.49 -17.21
CA GLY A 136 -2.82 23.08 -17.88
C GLY A 136 -2.98 21.57 -18.05
N GLY A 137 -2.08 20.77 -17.45
CA GLY A 137 -2.30 19.34 -17.25
C GLY A 137 -3.31 19.04 -16.14
N ASP A 138 -3.48 17.77 -15.81
CA ASP A 138 -4.41 17.28 -14.77
C ASP A 138 -3.89 17.42 -13.33
N GLY A 139 -2.60 17.74 -13.14
CA GLY A 139 -2.05 18.06 -11.82
C GLY A 139 -2.48 19.42 -11.26
N GLY A 140 -3.26 20.20 -12.01
CA GLY A 140 -3.84 21.47 -11.57
C GLY A 140 -2.80 22.60 -11.43
N GLY A 141 -2.48 22.96 -10.18
CA GLY A 141 -1.62 24.10 -9.84
C GLY A 141 -0.11 23.84 -10.02
N PRO A 142 0.74 24.86 -9.79
CA PRO A 142 2.18 24.66 -9.66
C PRO A 142 2.52 23.78 -8.44
N SER A 143 3.61 23.01 -8.51
CA SER A 143 3.94 22.03 -7.48
C SER A 143 4.36 22.62 -6.14
N GLU A 144 3.92 22.01 -5.04
CA GLU A 144 4.00 22.55 -3.67
C GLU A 144 5.42 22.74 -3.13
N CYS A 145 6.42 22.01 -3.65
CA CYS A 145 7.80 22.13 -3.18
C CYS A 145 8.50 23.42 -3.63
N ASP A 146 8.21 23.91 -4.84
CA ASP A 146 8.95 25.00 -5.47
C ASP A 146 8.07 26.03 -6.18
N ASN A 147 6.74 25.87 -6.17
CA ASN A 147 5.75 26.72 -6.83
C ASN A 147 5.98 26.82 -8.35
N GLN A 148 6.43 25.74 -8.99
CA GLN A 148 6.70 25.69 -10.42
C GLN A 148 5.90 24.58 -11.11
N TYR A 149 5.59 24.81 -12.38
CA TYR A 149 5.22 23.73 -13.28
C TYR A 149 6.48 23.02 -13.78
N HIS A 150 6.38 21.73 -14.04
CA HIS A 150 7.48 20.89 -14.47
C HIS A 150 7.11 20.14 -15.74
N SER A 151 8.08 19.91 -16.64
CA SER A 151 7.78 19.12 -17.84
C SER A 151 7.56 17.65 -17.50
N ASP A 152 6.59 17.03 -18.16
CA ASP A 152 6.29 15.60 -18.07
C ASP A 152 7.42 14.70 -18.58
N ASN A 153 8.42 15.30 -19.23
CA ASN A 153 9.65 14.64 -19.65
C ASN A 153 10.73 14.58 -18.55
N THR A 154 10.50 15.20 -17.40
CA THR A 154 11.39 15.17 -16.24
C THR A 154 10.92 14.07 -15.27
N PRO A 155 11.80 13.20 -14.74
CA PRO A 155 11.40 12.17 -13.80
C PRO A 155 11.11 12.77 -12.42
N ILE A 156 9.85 13.16 -12.21
CA ILE A 156 9.35 13.78 -10.98
C ILE A 156 8.05 13.12 -10.51
N VAL A 157 7.75 13.30 -9.22
CA VAL A 157 6.56 12.72 -8.56
C VAL A 157 5.95 13.64 -7.49
N ALA A 158 4.67 13.40 -7.23
CA ALA A 158 3.97 13.78 -6.00
C ALA A 158 3.86 12.58 -5.06
N LEU A 159 3.76 12.83 -3.75
CA LEU A 159 3.57 11.78 -2.74
C LEU A 159 2.31 12.06 -1.91
N SER A 160 1.56 11.02 -1.53
CA SER A 160 0.46 11.16 -0.54
C SER A 160 0.93 11.88 0.73
N ASN A 161 0.04 12.63 1.41
CA ASN A 161 0.41 13.56 2.50
C ASN A 161 1.33 12.96 3.56
N GLY A 162 1.06 11.74 4.01
CA GLY A 162 1.88 11.08 5.04
C GLY A 162 3.32 10.81 4.58
N TRP A 163 3.51 10.51 3.30
CA TRP A 163 4.82 10.35 2.68
C TRP A 163 5.47 11.66 2.29
N PHE A 164 4.70 12.65 1.82
CA PHE A 164 5.19 14.00 1.56
C PHE A 164 5.80 14.64 2.81
N ASN A 165 5.21 14.33 3.99
CA ASN A 165 5.71 14.68 5.31
C ASN A 165 5.93 16.19 5.47
N LYS A 166 4.90 17.00 5.15
CA LYS A 166 4.92 18.46 5.28
C LYS A 166 6.15 19.09 4.60
N LYS A 167 6.36 18.78 3.32
CA LYS A 167 7.54 19.17 2.53
C LYS A 167 8.87 18.58 2.99
N GLY A 168 8.90 17.72 4.01
CA GLY A 168 10.13 17.11 4.52
C GLY A 168 10.86 16.24 3.50
N ARG A 169 10.20 15.87 2.39
CA ARG A 169 10.82 15.15 1.25
C ARG A 169 10.98 15.99 -0.01
N CYS A 170 10.62 17.26 0.01
CA CYS A 170 10.73 18.12 -1.16
C CYS A 170 12.14 18.12 -1.73
N LEU A 171 12.21 18.03 -3.06
CA LEU A 171 13.42 18.05 -3.87
C LEU A 171 14.42 16.94 -3.53
N ASN A 172 14.01 15.94 -2.76
CA ASN A 172 14.78 14.72 -2.53
C ASN A 172 14.41 13.66 -3.58
N ASN A 173 15.40 12.87 -3.95
CA ASN A 173 15.22 11.76 -4.86
C ASN A 173 14.71 10.50 -4.13
N ILE A 174 13.77 9.81 -4.77
CA ILE A 174 13.33 8.47 -4.39
C ILE A 174 13.66 7.48 -5.51
N THR A 175 13.71 6.20 -5.16
CA THR A 175 13.88 5.12 -6.15
C THR A 175 12.58 4.35 -6.26
N ILE A 176 11.99 4.39 -7.45
CA ILE A 176 10.77 3.65 -7.79
C ILE A 176 11.20 2.41 -8.53
N SER A 177 10.76 1.24 -8.08
CA SER A 177 11.09 -0.05 -8.66
C SER A 177 9.83 -0.79 -9.07
N VAL A 178 9.81 -1.32 -10.30
CA VAL A 178 8.71 -2.10 -10.86
C VAL A 178 9.32 -3.28 -11.60
N ASN A 179 8.90 -4.51 -11.26
CA ASN A 179 9.35 -5.75 -11.91
C ASN A 179 10.89 -5.86 -12.04
N GLY A 180 11.64 -5.41 -11.02
CA GLY A 180 13.11 -5.46 -11.00
C GLY A 180 13.82 -4.34 -11.77
N GLN A 181 13.09 -3.46 -12.46
CA GLN A 181 13.64 -2.23 -13.03
C GLN A 181 13.42 -1.06 -12.06
N SER A 182 14.31 -0.07 -12.09
CA SER A 182 14.23 1.10 -11.22
C SER A 182 14.42 2.42 -11.96
N VAL A 183 13.71 3.45 -11.50
CA VAL A 183 13.84 4.85 -11.93
C VAL A 183 14.08 5.70 -10.69
N VAL A 184 14.97 6.68 -10.81
CA VAL A 184 15.14 7.72 -9.80
C VAL A 184 14.28 8.91 -10.20
N ALA A 185 13.45 9.39 -9.28
CA ALA A 185 12.58 10.53 -9.50
C ALA A 185 12.68 11.51 -8.32
N MET A 186 12.53 12.80 -8.61
CA MET A 186 12.55 13.86 -7.60
C MET A 186 11.12 14.14 -7.12
N VAL A 187 10.95 14.27 -5.80
CA VAL A 187 9.67 14.68 -5.20
C VAL A 187 9.50 16.18 -5.37
N VAL A 188 8.46 16.60 -6.08
CA VAL A 188 8.15 18.01 -6.33
C VAL A 188 6.81 18.44 -5.75
N ASP A 189 5.93 17.50 -5.41
CA ASP A 189 4.57 17.84 -5.04
C ASP A 189 3.95 16.94 -3.96
N GLU A 190 2.81 17.39 -3.44
CA GLU A 190 1.93 16.64 -2.55
C GLU A 190 0.73 16.11 -3.34
N CYS A 191 0.43 14.82 -3.21
CA CYS A 191 -0.82 14.25 -3.67
C CYS A 191 -1.83 14.33 -2.52
N ASP A 192 -2.68 15.35 -2.51
CA ASP A 192 -3.49 15.68 -1.33
C ASP A 192 -4.60 14.64 -1.07
N SER A 193 -4.44 13.86 -0.01
CA SER A 193 -5.38 12.88 0.52
C SER A 193 -6.32 13.46 1.58
N THR A 194 -6.27 14.76 1.84
CA THR A 194 -7.11 15.46 2.82
C THR A 194 -8.23 16.29 2.20
N MET A 195 -7.99 16.82 1.00
CA MET A 195 -8.91 17.73 0.29
C MET A 195 -9.03 17.35 -1.20
N GLY A 196 -10.11 17.82 -1.83
CA GLY A 196 -10.51 17.48 -3.19
C GLY A 196 -11.99 17.78 -3.41
N CYS A 197 -12.50 17.48 -4.60
CA CYS A 197 -13.89 17.76 -4.99
C CYS A 197 -14.30 19.25 -4.85
N ASP A 198 -13.37 20.17 -5.05
CA ASP A 198 -13.56 21.61 -5.03
C ASP A 198 -12.81 22.28 -6.20
N GLU A 199 -12.88 23.60 -6.29
CA GLU A 199 -12.31 24.38 -7.40
C GLU A 199 -10.79 24.31 -7.45
N ASP A 200 -10.11 24.25 -6.30
CA ASP A 200 -8.65 24.23 -6.22
C ASP A 200 -8.06 22.91 -6.72
N HIS A 201 -8.87 21.83 -6.74
CA HIS A 201 -8.48 20.49 -7.17
C HIS A 201 -9.19 20.04 -8.46
N ASP A 202 -9.64 20.99 -9.30
CA ASP A 202 -10.37 20.71 -10.55
C ASP A 202 -11.56 19.74 -10.38
N TYR A 203 -12.18 19.75 -9.20
CA TYR A 203 -13.23 18.82 -8.79
C TYR A 203 -12.88 17.34 -8.95
N GLN A 204 -11.59 17.01 -9.01
CA GLN A 204 -11.09 15.64 -8.96
C GLN A 204 -11.20 15.11 -7.52
N PRO A 205 -11.36 13.79 -7.33
CA PRO A 205 -11.28 13.17 -6.02
C PRO A 205 -9.93 13.43 -5.35
N LEU A 206 -9.95 13.49 -4.03
CA LEU A 206 -8.75 13.48 -3.21
C LEU A 206 -7.91 12.21 -3.44
N CYS A 207 -6.61 12.33 -3.26
CA CYS A 207 -5.63 11.26 -3.45
C CYS A 207 -5.79 10.11 -2.45
N ASP A 208 -5.50 8.88 -2.85
CA ASP A 208 -5.36 7.78 -1.90
C ASP A 208 -4.10 7.99 -1.03
N HIS A 209 -4.07 7.36 0.15
CA HIS A 209 -3.01 7.53 1.15
C HIS A 209 -1.70 6.77 0.87
N ASP A 210 -1.67 5.99 -0.20
CA ASP A 210 -0.58 5.08 -0.58
C ASP A 210 -0.18 5.25 -2.05
N ILE A 211 -0.22 6.48 -2.56
CA ILE A 211 0.05 6.86 -3.94
C ILE A 211 1.43 7.51 -4.10
N VAL A 212 2.09 7.12 -5.19
CA VAL A 212 3.13 7.91 -5.84
C VAL A 212 2.57 8.35 -7.17
N ASP A 213 2.41 9.65 -7.34
CA ASP A 213 1.80 10.19 -8.55
C ASP A 213 2.87 10.74 -9.48
N ALA A 214 2.99 10.18 -10.67
CA ALA A 214 4.25 10.25 -11.41
C ALA A 214 4.10 10.80 -12.82
N SER A 215 5.07 11.64 -13.18
CA SER A 215 5.20 12.16 -14.54
C SER A 215 5.38 11.04 -15.57
N LYS A 216 5.02 11.33 -16.82
CA LYS A 216 5.19 10.41 -17.96
C LYS A 216 6.61 9.86 -18.07
N ALA A 217 7.64 10.65 -17.77
CA ALA A 217 9.04 10.24 -17.79
C ALA A 217 9.35 9.08 -16.85
N VAL A 218 8.69 9.03 -15.69
CA VAL A 218 8.85 7.94 -14.73
C VAL A 218 8.30 6.65 -15.34
N TRP A 219 7.17 6.70 -16.04
CA TRP A 219 6.53 5.56 -16.68
C TRP A 219 7.27 4.99 -17.92
N LYS A 220 8.04 5.82 -18.63
CA LYS A 220 8.68 5.46 -19.92
C LYS A 220 9.37 4.09 -19.94
N PRO A 221 10.16 3.67 -18.93
CA PRO A 221 10.86 2.38 -18.96
C PRO A 221 9.92 1.17 -18.94
N TRP A 222 8.73 1.29 -18.34
CA TRP A 222 7.81 0.16 -18.15
C TRP A 222 6.73 0.08 -19.23
N VAL A 223 6.47 1.16 -19.97
CA VAL A 223 5.51 1.16 -21.09
C VAL A 223 5.88 0.10 -22.14
N CYS A 224 7.17 -0.08 -22.44
CA CYS A 224 7.60 -1.11 -23.40
C CYS A 224 7.44 -2.54 -22.86
N LEU A 225 7.61 -2.75 -21.55
CA LEU A 225 7.47 -4.06 -20.91
C LEU A 225 6.03 -4.57 -20.93
N MET A 226 5.05 -3.67 -20.78
CA MET A 226 3.63 -4.03 -20.76
C MET A 226 3.10 -4.38 -22.17
N THR A 227 3.73 -3.86 -23.24
CA THR A 227 3.36 -4.20 -24.62
C THR A 227 4.00 -5.49 -25.15
N THR A 228 5.06 -6.00 -24.51
CA THR A 228 5.71 -7.26 -24.92
C THR A 228 5.09 -8.52 -24.31
N GLY A 229 4.00 -8.38 -23.54
CA GLY A 229 3.32 -9.46 -22.82
C GLY A 229 2.03 -9.97 -23.45
N VAL A 230 1.78 -9.72 -24.74
CA VAL A 230 0.66 -10.34 -25.46
C VAL A 230 1.21 -11.49 -26.29
N GLY A 231 1.07 -12.71 -25.76
CA GLY A 231 1.20 -13.96 -26.51
C GLY A 231 -0.04 -14.25 -27.34
#